data_AF-A0A317GZN7-F1
#
_entry.id   AF-A0A317GZN7-F1
#
_cell.length_a   1.000
_cell.length_b   1.000
_cell.length_c   1.000
_cell.angle_alpha   90.00
_cell.angle_beta   90.00
_cell.angle_gamma   90.00
#
_symmetry.space_group_name_H-M   'P 1'
#
loop_
_entity.id
_entity.type
_entity.pdbx_description
1 polymer ?
#
loop_
_entity_poly.entity_id
_entity_poly.type
_entity_poly.pdbx_seq_one_letter_code
_entity_poly.pdbx_strand_id
1 'polypeptide(L)'
;MSQLNDIAIFSALKQAGIPSQDQPAFYALAISEATGDPNATGPVIHSNDCSNGQQAIGLFQIVLACHPDVSRSCALDPVCAAKKAYAISGNGTNFSPWSSFGNQTYKDAFSKGKSIVATLYGITHVTDPITGSTPVLGGVQKAGQDVLGIPGQLAQAGLNKISEVVKSFAPIALLAVAFIVVLIMALAELRGKAVQEILPVPKSQ
;
A
#
# COMPACT_ATOMS: atom_id res chain seq x y z
N MET A 1 19.79 -16.30 0.18
CA MET A 1 19.49 -15.14 -0.70
C MET A 1 18.53 -14.23 0.04
N SER A 2 18.64 -12.91 -0.11
CA SER A 2 17.82 -11.94 0.66
C SER A 2 16.58 -11.57 -0.14
N GLN A 3 15.42 -12.04 0.29
CA GLN A 3 14.14 -11.56 -0.24
C GLN A 3 13.98 -10.07 0.05
N LEU A 4 13.48 -9.30 -0.92
CA LEU A 4 13.06 -7.94 -0.67
C LEU A 4 11.77 -7.97 0.14
N ASN A 5 11.69 -7.11 1.15
CA ASN A 5 10.42 -6.87 1.82
C ASN A 5 9.47 -6.06 0.93
N ASP A 6 8.18 -6.03 1.30
CA ASP A 6 7.15 -5.39 0.50
C ASP A 6 7.47 -3.92 0.18
N ILE A 7 7.98 -3.16 1.15
CA ILE A 7 8.30 -1.74 0.99
C ILE A 7 9.46 -1.55 0.00
N ALA A 8 10.47 -2.42 0.02
CA ALA A 8 11.57 -2.39 -0.92
C ALA A 8 11.10 -2.68 -2.36
N ILE A 9 10.16 -3.61 -2.53
CA ILE A 9 9.54 -3.88 -3.84
C ILE A 9 8.78 -2.64 -4.32
N PHE A 10 7.88 -2.08 -3.52
CA PHE A 10 7.13 -0.87 -3.90
C PHE A 10 8.03 0.35 -4.15
N SER A 11 9.13 0.49 -3.39
CA SER A 11 10.14 1.52 -3.64
C SER A 11 10.78 1.35 -5.02
N ALA A 12 11.13 0.11 -5.40
CA ALA A 12 11.69 -0.16 -6.72
C ALA A 12 10.68 0.13 -7.85
N LEU A 13 9.40 -0.26 -7.68
CA LEU A 13 8.35 0.02 -8.65
C LEU A 13 8.15 1.53 -8.85
N LYS A 14 8.17 2.31 -7.75
CA LYS A 14 8.09 3.77 -7.80
C LYS A 14 9.29 4.38 -8.51
N GLN A 15 10.50 3.93 -8.20
CA GLN A 15 11.73 4.40 -8.85
C GLN A 15 11.78 4.05 -10.34
N ALA A 16 11.17 2.93 -10.73
CA ALA A 16 11.03 2.52 -12.12
C ALA A 16 10.02 3.37 -12.91
N GLY A 17 9.25 4.25 -12.23
CA GLY A 17 8.25 5.11 -12.83
C GLY A 17 6.90 4.44 -13.06
N ILE A 18 6.64 3.30 -12.41
CA ILE A 18 5.35 2.60 -12.55
C ILE A 18 4.25 3.40 -11.82
N PRO A 19 3.15 3.76 -12.50
CA PRO A 19 2.04 4.46 -11.88
C PRO A 19 1.49 3.71 -10.66
N SER A 20 1.13 4.44 -9.61
CA SER A 20 0.71 3.86 -8.32
C SER A 20 -0.45 2.88 -8.44
N GLN A 21 -1.37 3.09 -9.39
CA GLN A 21 -2.47 2.19 -9.68
C GLN A 21 -2.04 0.86 -10.32
N ASP A 22 -0.91 0.83 -11.02
CA ASP A 22 -0.39 -0.36 -11.69
C ASP A 22 0.52 -1.17 -10.74
N GLN A 23 1.11 -0.52 -9.72
CA GLN A 23 2.07 -1.14 -8.79
C GLN A 23 1.57 -2.45 -8.15
N PRO A 24 0.29 -2.64 -7.77
CA PRO A 24 -0.18 -3.90 -7.20
C PRO A 24 0.00 -5.10 -8.14
N ALA A 25 -0.15 -4.92 -9.45
CA ALA A 25 0.04 -6.00 -10.43
C ALA A 25 1.51 -6.41 -10.51
N PHE A 26 2.43 -5.44 -10.55
CA PHE A 26 3.87 -5.73 -10.57
C PHE A 26 4.38 -6.27 -9.23
N TYR A 27 3.82 -5.82 -8.11
CA TYR A 27 4.09 -6.44 -6.82
C TYR A 27 3.64 -7.91 -6.82
N ALA A 28 2.43 -8.19 -7.32
CA ALA A 28 1.93 -9.56 -7.42
C ALA A 28 2.85 -10.43 -8.29
N LEU A 29 3.28 -9.90 -9.43
CA LEU A 29 4.21 -10.57 -10.32
C LEU A 29 5.53 -10.90 -9.62
N ALA A 30 6.13 -9.95 -8.90
CA ALA A 30 7.38 -10.13 -8.16
C ALA A 30 7.29 -11.24 -7.09
N ILE A 31 6.15 -11.32 -6.39
CA ILE A 31 5.92 -12.35 -5.37
C ILE A 31 5.63 -13.70 -6.01
N SER A 32 4.79 -13.77 -7.05
CA SER A 32 4.41 -15.04 -7.67
C SER A 32 5.53 -15.68 -8.47
N GLU A 33 6.37 -14.89 -9.12
CA GLU A 33 7.44 -15.40 -9.97
C GLU A 33 8.73 -15.70 -9.18
N ALA A 34 9.02 -14.92 -8.13
CA ALA A 34 10.32 -14.96 -7.45
C ALA A 34 10.24 -14.93 -5.91
N THR A 35 9.05 -14.92 -5.31
CA THR A 35 8.87 -14.72 -3.85
C THR A 35 9.60 -13.45 -3.35
N GLY A 36 9.73 -12.43 -4.19
CA GLY A 36 10.46 -11.21 -3.87
C GLY A 36 12.00 -11.32 -3.91
N ASP A 37 12.58 -12.42 -4.42
CA ASP A 37 14.04 -12.58 -4.55
C ASP A 37 14.55 -11.97 -5.87
N PRO A 38 15.34 -10.87 -5.83
CA PRO A 38 15.87 -10.25 -7.04
C PRO A 38 16.98 -11.07 -7.70
N ASN A 39 17.50 -12.10 -7.03
CA ASN A 39 18.50 -13.02 -7.56
C ASN A 39 17.90 -14.36 -8.00
N ALA A 40 16.58 -14.50 -7.98
CA ALA A 40 15.90 -15.73 -8.37
C ALA A 40 16.29 -16.16 -9.80
N THR A 41 16.57 -17.43 -9.98
CA THR A 41 16.74 -18.05 -11.30
C THR A 41 15.81 -19.23 -11.40
N GLY A 42 14.90 -19.22 -12.37
CA GLY A 42 13.91 -20.28 -12.56
C GLY A 42 14.03 -20.95 -13.93
N PRO A 43 13.51 -22.19 -14.06
CA PRO A 43 13.30 -22.79 -15.38
C PRO A 43 12.26 -21.94 -16.16
N VAL A 44 12.41 -21.86 -17.47
CA VAL A 44 11.41 -21.22 -18.34
C VAL A 44 10.17 -22.10 -18.40
N ILE A 45 9.08 -21.65 -17.77
CA ILE A 45 7.83 -22.42 -17.67
C ILE A 45 6.87 -22.10 -18.83
N HIS A 46 6.97 -20.90 -19.41
CA HIS A 46 6.28 -20.52 -20.65
C HIS A 46 7.11 -19.47 -21.41
N SER A 47 7.79 -19.89 -22.47
CA SER A 47 8.20 -19.02 -23.56
C SER A 47 7.56 -19.61 -24.80
N ASN A 48 6.83 -18.83 -25.59
CA ASN A 48 6.54 -19.16 -26.97
C ASN A 48 7.84 -19.01 -27.80
N ASP A 49 8.77 -19.89 -27.44
CA ASP A 49 10.10 -20.25 -27.94
C ASP A 49 11.11 -19.14 -28.26
N CYS A 50 12.14 -19.01 -27.41
CA CYS A 50 13.34 -18.18 -27.59
C CYS A 50 14.60 -19.05 -27.43
N SER A 51 14.85 -19.92 -28.42
CA SER A 51 15.25 -21.32 -28.22
C SER A 51 16.52 -21.65 -27.42
N ASN A 52 16.29 -22.60 -26.49
CA ASN A 52 17.13 -23.56 -25.77
C ASN A 52 17.95 -23.12 -24.54
N GLY A 53 17.50 -23.60 -23.37
CA GLY A 53 18.29 -23.74 -22.14
C GLY A 53 18.30 -22.55 -21.20
N GLN A 54 17.51 -21.52 -21.47
CA GLN A 54 17.61 -20.27 -20.73
C GLN A 54 16.86 -20.28 -19.40
N GLN A 55 17.41 -19.55 -18.43
CA GLN A 55 16.81 -19.34 -17.12
C GLN A 55 16.07 -18.00 -17.15
N ALA A 56 14.90 -17.97 -16.52
CA ALA A 56 14.22 -16.73 -16.19
C ALA A 56 14.97 -16.07 -15.01
N ILE A 57 15.26 -14.77 -15.13
CA ILE A 57 16.16 -14.07 -14.20
C ILE A 57 15.42 -13.01 -13.39
N GLY A 58 15.73 -13.02 -12.09
CA GLY A 58 15.46 -11.97 -11.14
C GLY A 58 14.00 -11.81 -10.75
N LEU A 59 13.69 -10.64 -10.22
CA LEU A 59 12.44 -10.37 -9.51
C LEU A 59 11.19 -10.65 -10.35
N PHE A 60 11.26 -10.43 -11.67
CA PHE A 60 10.14 -10.60 -12.61
C PHE A 60 10.32 -11.78 -13.56
N GLN A 61 11.28 -12.67 -13.26
CA GLN A 61 11.58 -13.87 -14.06
C GLN A 61 11.64 -13.56 -15.57
N ILE A 62 12.46 -12.56 -15.96
CA ILE A 62 12.60 -12.15 -17.36
C ILE A 62 13.47 -13.16 -18.10
N VAL A 63 12.97 -13.69 -19.22
CA VAL A 63 13.71 -14.60 -20.10
C VAL A 63 14.55 -13.79 -21.08
N LEU A 64 15.88 -13.76 -20.87
CA LEU A 64 16.78 -12.86 -21.62
C LEU A 64 16.81 -13.13 -23.13
N ALA A 65 16.67 -14.39 -23.58
CA ALA A 65 16.59 -14.70 -25.02
C ALA A 65 15.38 -14.07 -25.71
N CYS A 66 14.28 -13.88 -24.99
CA CYS A 66 13.08 -13.23 -25.55
C CYS A 66 13.20 -11.70 -25.55
N HIS A 67 14.13 -11.16 -24.77
CA HIS A 67 14.30 -9.72 -24.53
C HIS A 67 15.78 -9.34 -24.61
N PRO A 68 16.39 -9.35 -25.81
CA PRO A 68 17.81 -9.03 -25.99
C PRO A 68 18.18 -7.60 -25.58
N ASP A 69 17.20 -6.73 -25.41
CA ASP A 69 17.33 -5.37 -24.87
C ASP A 69 17.46 -5.33 -23.33
N VAL A 70 17.41 -6.48 -22.66
CA VAL A 70 17.54 -6.65 -21.21
C VAL A 70 18.83 -7.41 -20.92
N SER A 71 19.77 -6.76 -20.23
CA SER A 71 20.97 -7.45 -19.74
C SER A 71 20.67 -8.25 -18.47
N ARG A 72 21.50 -9.25 -18.17
CA ARG A 72 21.42 -9.98 -16.90
C ARG A 72 21.52 -9.05 -15.69
N SER A 73 22.41 -8.05 -15.74
CA SER A 73 22.55 -7.07 -14.65
C SER A 73 21.28 -6.24 -14.45
N CYS A 74 20.58 -5.87 -15.54
CA CYS A 74 19.30 -5.18 -15.45
C CYS A 74 18.21 -6.09 -14.87
N ALA A 75 18.17 -7.37 -15.25
CA ALA A 75 17.18 -8.31 -14.72
C ALA A 75 17.37 -8.59 -13.20
N LEU A 76 18.60 -8.50 -12.70
CA LEU A 76 18.93 -8.66 -11.28
C LEU A 76 18.75 -7.36 -10.47
N ASP A 77 18.71 -6.19 -11.12
CA ASP A 77 18.45 -4.91 -10.47
C ASP A 77 16.93 -4.68 -10.37
N PRO A 78 16.35 -4.53 -9.16
CA PRO A 78 14.90 -4.43 -8.99
C PRO A 78 14.26 -3.26 -9.75
N VAL A 79 14.96 -2.12 -9.87
CA VAL A 79 14.44 -0.91 -10.54
C VAL A 79 14.46 -1.09 -12.06
N CYS A 80 15.59 -1.54 -12.60
CA CYS A 80 15.74 -1.79 -14.03
C CYS A 80 14.81 -2.91 -14.50
N ALA A 81 14.75 -4.01 -13.75
CA ALA A 81 13.86 -5.13 -14.04
C ALA A 81 12.39 -4.70 -14.02
N ALA A 82 11.96 -3.89 -13.04
CA ALA A 82 10.60 -3.37 -12.98
C ALA A 82 10.26 -2.50 -14.20
N LYS A 83 11.18 -1.62 -14.62
CA LYS A 83 11.00 -0.80 -15.82
C LYS A 83 10.84 -1.64 -17.08
N LYS A 84 11.61 -2.72 -17.20
CA LYS A 84 11.52 -3.66 -18.33
C LYS A 84 10.24 -4.49 -18.29
N ALA A 85 9.85 -5.00 -17.11
CA ALA A 85 8.58 -5.71 -16.94
C ALA A 85 7.37 -4.82 -17.29
N TYR A 86 7.41 -3.54 -16.93
CA TYR A 86 6.38 -2.57 -17.32
C TYR A 86 6.28 -2.42 -18.84
N ALA A 87 7.41 -2.30 -19.52
CA ALA A 87 7.43 -2.21 -20.99
C ALA A 87 6.95 -3.51 -21.66
N ILE A 88 7.43 -4.67 -21.18
CA ILE A 88 7.06 -6.01 -21.72
C ILE A 88 5.56 -6.25 -21.57
N SER A 89 4.96 -5.78 -20.48
CA SER A 89 3.51 -5.90 -20.25
C SER A 89 2.66 -4.89 -21.03
N GLY A 90 3.23 -4.17 -21.99
CA GLY A 90 2.50 -3.12 -22.72
C GLY A 90 2.03 -2.00 -21.79
N ASN A 91 2.90 -1.55 -20.88
CA ASN A 91 2.59 -0.57 -19.84
C ASN A 91 1.47 -1.03 -18.89
N GLY A 92 1.54 -2.28 -18.43
CA GLY A 92 0.57 -2.85 -17.46
C GLY A 92 -0.77 -3.29 -18.05
N THR A 93 -0.88 -3.40 -19.38
CA THR A 93 -2.14 -3.78 -20.05
C THR A 93 -2.19 -5.24 -20.50
N ASN A 94 -1.05 -5.94 -20.51
CA ASN A 94 -0.96 -7.32 -20.95
C ASN A 94 0.06 -8.12 -20.11
N PHE A 95 -0.43 -9.03 -19.26
CA PHE A 95 0.43 -9.92 -18.47
C PHE A 95 0.48 -11.36 -19.01
N SER A 96 0.01 -11.60 -20.25
CA SER A 96 0.10 -12.93 -20.87
C SER A 96 1.51 -13.53 -20.98
N PRO A 97 2.62 -12.75 -20.98
CA PRO A 97 3.96 -13.34 -20.92
C PRO A 97 4.28 -14.08 -19.62
N TRP A 98 3.54 -13.83 -18.54
CA TRP A 98 3.80 -14.43 -17.22
C TRP A 98 2.73 -15.44 -16.84
N SER A 99 3.18 -16.66 -16.58
CA SER A 99 2.30 -17.79 -16.27
C SER A 99 1.49 -17.61 -15.00
N SER A 100 2.03 -16.87 -14.01
CA SER A 100 1.35 -16.55 -12.75
C SER A 100 0.01 -15.82 -12.94
N PHE A 101 -0.14 -15.09 -14.05
CA PHE A 101 -1.38 -14.43 -14.42
C PHE A 101 -2.33 -15.37 -15.17
N GLY A 102 -1.81 -16.23 -16.04
CA GLY A 102 -2.60 -17.26 -16.74
C GLY A 102 -3.18 -18.33 -15.82
N ASN A 103 -2.42 -18.77 -14.82
CA ASN A 103 -2.85 -19.77 -13.83
C ASN A 103 -3.48 -19.17 -12.56
N GLN A 104 -3.60 -17.84 -12.50
CA GLN A 104 -4.24 -17.08 -11.42
C GLN A 104 -3.57 -17.20 -10.04
N THR A 105 -2.29 -17.61 -9.95
CA THR A 105 -1.55 -17.66 -8.68
C THR A 105 -1.18 -16.28 -8.13
N TYR A 106 -1.33 -15.22 -8.95
CA TYR A 106 -1.07 -13.82 -8.55
C TYR A 106 -2.08 -13.22 -7.57
N LYS A 107 -3.28 -13.80 -7.43
CA LYS A 107 -4.44 -13.15 -6.77
C LYS A 107 -4.21 -12.74 -5.32
N ASP A 108 -3.56 -13.59 -4.53
CA ASP A 108 -3.32 -13.31 -3.10
C ASP A 108 -2.30 -12.19 -2.94
N ALA A 109 -1.21 -12.24 -3.73
CA ALA A 109 -0.21 -11.20 -3.75
C ALA A 109 -0.77 -9.88 -4.29
N PHE A 110 -1.64 -9.91 -5.30
CA PHE A 110 -2.34 -8.73 -5.80
C PHE A 110 -3.24 -8.10 -4.74
N SER A 111 -3.99 -8.92 -4.00
CA SER A 111 -4.83 -8.45 -2.89
C SER A 111 -4.01 -7.78 -1.79
N LYS A 112 -2.87 -8.37 -1.42
CA LYS A 112 -1.91 -7.74 -0.50
C LYS A 112 -1.34 -6.42 -1.05
N GLY A 113 -0.96 -6.40 -2.34
CA GLY A 113 -0.41 -5.21 -2.99
C GLY A 113 -1.37 -4.02 -2.99
N LYS A 114 -2.67 -4.26 -3.23
CA LYS A 114 -3.71 -3.22 -3.13
C LYS A 114 -3.78 -2.60 -1.73
N SER A 115 -3.75 -3.42 -0.69
CA SER A 115 -3.79 -2.94 0.70
C SER A 115 -2.58 -2.04 1.03
N ILE A 116 -1.41 -2.38 0.48
CA ILE A 116 -0.19 -1.58 0.66
C ILE A 116 -0.32 -0.25 -0.10
N VAL A 117 -0.75 -0.26 -1.36
CA VAL A 117 -0.95 0.97 -2.15
C VAL A 117 -2.02 1.87 -1.52
N ALA A 118 -3.09 1.31 -0.97
CA ALA A 118 -4.09 2.07 -0.22
C ALA A 118 -3.47 2.77 1.01
N THR A 119 -2.56 2.08 1.70
CA THR A 119 -1.84 2.63 2.87
C THR A 119 -0.81 3.70 2.46
N LEU A 120 -0.07 3.46 1.38
CA LEU A 120 1.02 4.34 0.94
C LEU A 120 0.53 5.60 0.21
N TYR A 121 -0.57 5.50 -0.54
CA TYR A 121 -1.01 6.54 -1.46
C TYR A 121 -2.48 6.95 -1.31
N GLY A 122 -3.25 6.31 -0.42
CA GLY A 122 -4.69 6.59 -0.25
C GLY A 122 -5.56 6.15 -1.44
N ILE A 123 -5.04 5.29 -2.32
CA ILE A 123 -5.76 4.82 -3.51
C ILE A 123 -6.63 3.63 -3.13
N THR A 124 -7.94 3.81 -3.26
CA THR A 124 -8.95 2.81 -2.87
C THR A 124 -9.46 1.97 -4.04
N HIS A 125 -9.27 2.44 -5.27
CA HIS A 125 -9.76 1.76 -6.47
C HIS A 125 -8.57 1.40 -7.37
N VAL A 126 -8.23 0.12 -7.37
CA VAL A 126 -7.26 -0.48 -8.30
C VAL A 126 -7.98 -1.58 -9.06
N THR A 127 -8.07 -1.43 -10.37
CA THR A 127 -8.67 -2.44 -11.25
C THR A 127 -7.69 -3.58 -11.46
N ASP A 128 -8.17 -4.82 -11.37
CA ASP A 128 -7.39 -5.98 -11.76
C ASP A 128 -7.14 -5.94 -13.29
N PRO A 129 -5.89 -6.00 -13.74
CA PRO A 129 -5.55 -5.83 -15.17
C PRO A 129 -5.99 -7.01 -16.05
N ILE A 130 -6.32 -8.17 -15.47
CA ILE A 130 -6.79 -9.35 -16.22
C ILE A 130 -8.31 -9.41 -16.25
N THR A 131 -8.94 -9.22 -15.09
CA THR A 131 -10.39 -9.44 -14.96
C THR A 131 -11.20 -8.16 -15.18
N GLY A 132 -10.53 -7.00 -15.31
CA GLY A 132 -11.19 -5.69 -15.36
C GLY A 132 -12.01 -5.38 -14.10
N SER A 133 -11.90 -6.23 -13.07
CA SER A 133 -12.70 -6.12 -11.86
C SER A 133 -12.04 -5.10 -10.95
N THR A 134 -12.77 -4.03 -10.63
CA THR A 134 -12.47 -3.23 -9.45
C THR A 134 -12.94 -4.03 -8.23
N PRO A 135 -12.06 -4.44 -7.33
CA PRO A 135 -12.50 -4.85 -6.00
C PRO A 135 -13.16 -3.62 -5.39
N VAL A 136 -14.47 -3.70 -5.13
CA VAL A 136 -15.14 -2.69 -4.33
C VAL A 136 -14.47 -2.74 -2.97
N LEU A 137 -13.72 -1.69 -2.61
CA LEU A 137 -13.40 -1.45 -1.21
C LEU A 137 -14.73 -1.16 -0.50
N GLY A 138 -15.37 -2.24 -0.06
CA GLY A 138 -16.52 -2.21 0.83
C GLY A 138 -16.07 -1.72 2.19
N GLY A 139 -15.93 -0.40 2.30
CA GLY A 139 -15.72 0.30 3.56
C GLY A 139 -14.42 -0.03 4.27
N VAL A 140 -14.15 0.75 5.31
CA VAL A 140 -13.14 0.43 6.31
C VAL A 140 -13.58 -0.84 7.04
N GLN A 141 -13.31 -2.02 6.45
CA GLN A 141 -13.41 -3.30 7.14
C GLN A 141 -12.01 -3.89 7.29
N LYS A 142 -11.42 -3.60 8.46
CA LYS A 142 -10.64 -4.56 9.26
C LYS A 142 -9.41 -5.20 8.60
N ALA A 143 -8.35 -4.40 8.41
CA ALA A 143 -6.97 -4.93 8.37
C ALA A 143 -6.43 -5.29 9.77
N GLY A 144 -7.29 -5.70 10.71
CA GLY A 144 -6.93 -6.04 12.10
C GLY A 144 -7.37 -7.43 12.55
N GLN A 145 -7.91 -8.27 11.66
CA GLN A 145 -8.51 -9.55 12.04
C GLN A 145 -7.70 -10.80 11.67
N ASP A 146 -6.85 -10.74 10.66
CA ASP A 146 -6.05 -11.92 10.25
C ASP A 146 -4.73 -12.06 11.01
N VAL A 147 -4.40 -11.16 11.92
CA VAL A 147 -3.16 -11.26 12.71
C VAL A 147 -3.32 -12.21 13.92
N LEU A 148 -4.53 -12.65 14.28
CA LEU A 148 -4.76 -13.46 15.51
C LEU A 148 -5.72 -14.67 15.40
N GLY A 149 -6.15 -15.08 14.20
CA GLY A 149 -6.83 -16.38 14.02
C GLY A 149 -8.16 -16.57 14.76
N ILE A 150 -9.00 -15.52 14.88
CA ILE A 150 -10.31 -15.63 15.53
C ILE A 150 -11.43 -15.74 14.46
N PRO A 151 -12.31 -16.76 14.52
CA PRO A 151 -13.41 -16.93 13.57
C PRO A 151 -14.33 -15.70 13.48
N GLY A 152 -14.66 -15.29 12.24
CA GLY A 152 -15.31 -14.02 11.91
C GLY A 152 -16.68 -13.75 12.54
N GLN A 153 -17.36 -14.74 13.11
CA GLN A 153 -18.67 -14.55 13.74
C GLN A 153 -18.61 -13.98 15.16
N LEU A 154 -17.54 -14.22 15.94
CA LEU A 154 -17.42 -13.64 17.28
C LEU A 154 -16.99 -12.17 17.27
N ALA A 155 -16.31 -11.73 16.22
CA ALA A 155 -15.82 -10.36 16.13
C ALA A 155 -16.90 -9.33 15.75
N GLN A 156 -17.98 -9.76 15.10
CA GLN A 156 -19.09 -8.88 14.75
C GLN A 156 -19.96 -8.55 15.98
N ALA A 157 -20.12 -9.51 16.89
CA ALA A 157 -20.87 -9.32 18.12
C ALA A 157 -20.19 -8.34 19.11
N GLY A 158 -18.85 -8.32 19.14
CA GLY A 158 -18.08 -7.39 19.99
C GLY A 158 -18.13 -5.93 19.52
N LEU A 159 -18.13 -5.69 18.21
CA LEU A 159 -18.08 -4.33 17.64
C LEU A 159 -19.43 -3.61 17.69
N ASN A 160 -20.53 -4.35 17.59
CA ASN A 160 -21.86 -3.75 17.75
C ASN A 160 -22.05 -3.19 19.18
N LYS A 161 -21.49 -3.86 20.20
CA LYS A 161 -21.48 -3.35 21.58
C LYS A 161 -20.58 -2.12 21.78
N ILE A 162 -19.43 -2.04 21.10
CA ILE A 162 -18.56 -0.86 21.19
C ILE A 162 -19.24 0.37 20.56
N SER A 163 -20.02 0.21 19.48
CA SER A 163 -20.76 1.33 18.88
C SER A 163 -21.84 1.90 19.80
N GLU A 164 -22.46 1.06 20.63
CA GLU A 164 -23.44 1.48 21.65
C GLU A 164 -22.74 2.20 22.81
N VAL A 165 -21.59 1.70 23.25
CA VAL A 165 -20.77 2.33 24.30
C VAL A 165 -20.25 3.70 23.84
N VAL A 166 -19.75 3.83 22.62
CA VAL A 166 -19.26 5.11 22.07
C VAL A 166 -20.38 6.14 21.89
N LYS A 167 -21.59 5.71 21.49
CA LYS A 167 -22.77 6.60 21.44
C LYS A 167 -23.19 7.09 22.82
N SER A 168 -22.98 6.30 23.87
CA SER A 168 -23.25 6.69 25.26
C SER A 168 -22.26 7.73 25.81
N PHE A 169 -21.01 7.75 25.31
CA PHE A 169 -19.98 8.72 25.73
C PHE A 169 -19.86 9.98 24.87
N ALA A 170 -20.46 10.00 23.67
CA ALA A 170 -20.49 11.17 22.79
C ALA A 170 -20.99 12.47 23.48
N PRO A 171 -22.06 12.48 24.31
CA PRO A 171 -22.47 13.71 25.00
C PRO A 171 -21.49 14.15 26.09
N ILE A 172 -20.76 13.22 26.72
CA ILE A 172 -19.78 13.54 27.78
C ILE A 172 -18.53 14.19 27.19
N ALA A 173 -18.05 13.71 26.03
CA ALA A 173 -16.94 14.33 25.32
C ALA A 173 -17.29 15.75 24.83
N LEU A 174 -18.52 15.97 24.38
CA LEU A 174 -18.98 17.30 23.94
C LEU A 174 -19.06 18.29 25.12
N LEU A 175 -19.54 17.83 26.28
CA LEU A 175 -19.56 18.64 27.50
C LEU A 175 -18.16 18.98 28.02
N ALA A 176 -17.21 18.05 27.92
CA ALA A 176 -15.82 18.31 28.30
C ALA A 176 -15.17 19.37 27.41
N VAL A 177 -15.39 19.33 26.09
CA VAL A 177 -14.90 20.35 25.15
C VAL A 177 -15.55 21.71 25.42
N ALA A 178 -16.88 21.74 25.64
CA ALA A 178 -17.57 22.98 25.99
C ALA A 178 -17.05 23.57 27.32
N PHE A 179 -16.79 22.73 28.32
CA PHE A 179 -16.22 23.16 29.60
C PHE A 179 -14.80 23.72 29.45
N ILE A 180 -13.96 23.09 28.63
CA ILE A 180 -12.61 23.59 28.32
C ILE A 180 -12.67 24.94 27.60
N VAL A 181 -13.59 25.12 26.65
CA VAL A 181 -13.77 26.40 25.95
C VAL A 181 -14.24 27.50 26.91
N VAL A 182 -15.19 27.20 27.80
CA VAL A 182 -15.65 28.16 28.82
C VAL A 182 -14.53 28.49 29.81
N LEU A 183 -13.71 27.50 30.20
CA LEU A 183 -12.55 27.72 31.09
C LEU A 183 -11.49 28.61 30.43
N ILE A 184 -11.21 28.41 29.13
CA ILE A 184 -10.29 29.24 28.36
C ILE A 184 -10.82 30.68 28.25
N MET A 185 -12.11 30.85 27.99
CA MET A 185 -12.75 32.17 27.91
C MET A 185 -12.71 32.91 29.25
N ALA A 186 -13.03 32.21 30.36
CA ALA A 186 -12.95 32.78 31.70
C ALA A 186 -11.50 33.15 32.10
N LEU A 187 -10.51 32.33 31.71
CA LEU A 187 -9.09 32.64 31.92
C LEU A 187 -8.62 33.85 31.09
N ALA A 188 -9.18 34.06 29.90
CA ALA A 188 -8.88 35.24 29.08
C ALA A 188 -9.43 36.53 29.70
N GLU A 189 -10.62 36.50 30.30
CA GLU A 189 -11.20 37.65 31.02
C GLU A 189 -10.44 38.01 32.30
N LEU A 190 -9.90 37.01 33.01
CA LEU A 190 -9.03 37.25 34.17
C LEU A 190 -7.70 37.91 33.78
N ARG A 191 -7.14 37.59 32.60
CA ARG A 191 -5.95 38.26 32.07
C ARG A 191 -6.22 39.72 31.68
N GLY A 192 -7.43 40.04 31.20
CA GLY A 192 -7.83 41.41 30.89
C GLY A 192 -7.87 42.34 32.10
N LYS A 193 -8.30 41.83 33.27
CA LYS A 193 -8.35 42.62 34.52
C LYS A 193 -6.99 42.85 35.18
N ALA A 194 -6.05 41.91 35.07
CA ALA A 194 -4.74 42.00 35.71
C ALA A 194 -3.77 42.99 35.03
N VAL A 195 -4.02 43.39 33.77
CA VAL A 195 -3.12 44.27 33.01
C VAL A 195 -3.35 45.77 33.31
N GLN A 196 -4.51 46.16 33.86
CA GLN A 196 -4.78 47.58 34.18
C GLN A 196 -4.27 48.03 35.56
N GLU A 197 -3.79 47.13 36.42
CA GLU A 197 -3.37 47.48 37.79
C GLU A 197 -1.85 47.72 37.92
N ILE A 198 -1.04 47.44 36.89
CA ILE A 198 0.44 47.38 37.01
C ILE A 198 1.20 48.55 36.33
N LEU A 199 0.53 49.46 35.60
CA LEU A 199 1.21 50.61 34.99
C LEU A 199 0.68 51.96 35.55
N PRO A 200 1.32 52.52 36.59
CA PRO A 200 1.08 53.92 36.93
C PRO A 200 1.61 54.82 35.81
N VAL A 201 0.71 55.64 35.25
CA VAL A 201 1.02 56.67 34.26
C VAL A 201 1.97 57.70 34.89
N PRO A 202 3.15 57.99 34.30
CA PRO A 202 4.00 59.07 34.78
C PRO A 202 3.34 60.41 34.48
N LYS A 203 3.13 61.23 35.51
CA LYS A 203 2.69 62.62 35.36
C LYS A 203 3.82 63.43 34.72
N SER A 204 3.53 64.02 33.58
CA SER A 204 4.34 65.06 32.95
C SER A 204 4.42 66.30 33.84
N GLN A 205 5.62 66.73 34.19
CA GLN A 205 5.96 68.11 34.49
C GLN A 205 6.91 68.62 33.41
#